data_AF-A0A2M8P8Q3-F1
#
_entry.id   AF-A0A2M8P8Q3-F1
#
_cell.length_a   1.000
_cell.length_b   1.000
_cell.length_c   1.000
_cell.angle_alpha   90.00
_cell.angle_beta   90.00
_cell.angle_gamma   90.00
#
_symmetry.space_group_name_H-M   'P 1'
#
loop_
_entity.id
_entity.type
_entity.pdbx_description
1 polymer ?
#
loop_
_entity_poly.entity_id
_entity_poly.type
_entity_poly.pdbx_seq_one_letter_code
_entity_poly.pdbx_strand_id
1 'polypeptide(L)'
;IEASLRLLAAIEPDTLRMVEYMAVEPGMRFVQRFLELLKANEVITEADLMHETWKYLKRPSEFDEAIQMLLRTRTIKFTTVEGKPAYQLIRKDV
;
A
#
# COMPACT_ATOMS: atom_id res chain seq x y z
N ILE A 1 0.34 36.23 5.43
CA ILE A 1 -0.84 35.43 5.83
C ILE A 1 -1.27 34.51 4.70
N GLU A 2 -1.57 35.04 3.51
CA GLU A 2 -2.04 34.22 2.37
C GLU A 2 -1.02 33.15 1.91
N ALA A 3 0.26 33.49 1.81
CA ALA A 3 1.33 32.53 1.51
C ALA A 3 1.47 31.43 2.58
N SER A 4 1.29 31.80 3.85
CA SER A 4 1.34 30.87 4.99
C SER A 4 0.16 29.90 4.97
N LEU A 5 -1.04 30.38 4.62
CA LEU A 5 -2.23 29.53 4.44
C LEU A 5 -2.08 28.56 3.26
N ARG A 6 -1.48 29.01 2.15
CA ARG A 6 -1.16 28.13 1.01
C ARG A 6 -0.15 27.04 1.37
N LEU A 7 0.87 27.37 2.18
CA LEU A 7 1.83 26.40 2.69
C LEU A 7 1.17 25.36 3.59
N LEU A 8 0.30 25.77 4.52
CA LEU A 8 -0.43 24.86 5.39
C LEU A 8 -1.34 23.93 4.59
N ALA A 9 -2.09 24.46 3.63
CA ALA A 9 -2.95 23.66 2.75
C ALA A 9 -2.16 22.66 1.89
N ALA A 10 -0.90 22.98 1.54
CA ALA A 10 -0.04 22.09 0.78
C ALA A 10 0.52 20.92 1.62
N ILE A 11 0.76 21.15 2.92
CA ILE A 11 1.40 20.17 3.82
C ILE A 11 0.37 19.27 4.52
N GLU A 12 -0.88 19.73 4.63
CA GLU A 12 -1.96 19.02 5.30
C GLU A 12 -2.19 17.57 4.79
N PRO A 13 -2.23 17.28 3.47
CA PRO A 13 -2.45 15.91 2.98
C PRO A 13 -1.35 14.94 3.40
N ASP A 14 -0.09 15.37 3.36
CA ASP A 14 1.06 14.53 3.73
C ASP A 14 1.12 14.33 5.24
N THR A 15 0.75 15.35 6.02
CA THR A 15 0.65 15.23 7.47
C THR A 15 -0.43 14.23 7.88
N LEU A 16 -1.60 14.27 7.22
CA LEU A 16 -2.68 13.32 7.45
C LEU A 16 -2.26 11.88 7.13
N ARG A 17 -1.60 11.64 5.98
CA ARG A 17 -1.05 10.32 5.65
C ARG A 17 -0.06 9.82 6.69
N MET A 18 0.78 10.72 7.22
CA MET A 18 1.77 10.36 8.23
C MET A 18 1.11 9.99 9.56
N VAL A 19 0.06 10.70 9.96
CA VAL A 19 -0.76 10.36 11.14
C VAL A 19 -1.45 9.01 10.95
N GLU A 20 -2.05 8.76 9.79
CA GLU A 20 -2.66 7.46 9.45
C GLU A 20 -1.63 6.33 9.53
N TYR A 21 -0.44 6.53 8.98
CA TYR A 21 0.66 5.55 9.05
C TYR A 21 1.13 5.27 10.48
N MET A 22 1.17 6.30 11.35
CA MET A 22 1.52 6.12 12.76
C MET A 22 0.42 5.44 13.56
N ALA A 23 -0.85 5.66 13.21
CA ALA A 23 -2.01 5.08 13.89
C ALA A 23 -2.20 3.59 13.59
N VAL A 24 -1.68 3.09 12.46
CA VAL A 24 -1.70 1.67 12.13
C VAL A 24 -0.77 0.89 13.07
N GLU A 25 -1.27 -0.22 13.62
CA GLU A 25 -0.46 -1.11 14.44
C GLU A 25 0.86 -1.45 13.74
N PRO A 26 2.02 -1.41 14.41
CA PRO A 26 3.31 -1.64 13.77
C PRO A 26 3.42 -2.97 13.00
N GLY A 27 2.63 -3.99 13.38
CA GLY A 27 2.54 -5.27 12.65
C GLY A 27 1.78 -5.20 11.33
N MET A 28 0.98 -4.16 11.09
CA MET A 28 0.14 -3.99 9.91
C MET A 28 0.70 -2.97 8.91
N ARG A 29 1.86 -2.37 9.21
CA ARG A 29 2.53 -1.38 8.33
C ARG A 29 2.91 -1.94 6.97
N PHE A 30 3.26 -3.22 6.89
CA PHE A 30 3.46 -3.92 5.62
C PHE A 30 2.21 -3.83 4.74
N VAL A 31 1.04 -4.20 5.30
CA VAL A 31 -0.24 -4.21 4.58
C VAL A 31 -0.59 -2.82 4.07
N GLN A 32 -0.35 -1.80 4.90
CA GLN A 32 -0.53 -0.40 4.49
C GLN A 32 0.41 -0.03 3.34
N ARG A 33 1.71 -0.31 3.45
CA ARG A 33 2.69 0.03 2.42
C ARG A 33 2.40 -0.68 1.09
N PHE A 34 2.00 -1.95 1.18
CA PHE A 34 1.55 -2.75 0.04
C PHE A 34 0.40 -2.05 -0.69
N LEU A 35 -0.63 -1.59 0.05
CA LEU A 35 -1.79 -0.92 -0.54
C LEU A 35 -1.43 0.45 -1.11
N GLU A 36 -0.53 1.21 -0.49
CA GLU A 36 -0.02 2.47 -1.02
C GLU A 36 0.69 2.29 -2.37
N LEU A 37 1.57 1.29 -2.46
CA LEU A 37 2.28 0.97 -3.71
C LEU A 37 1.32 0.56 -4.83
N LEU A 38 0.30 -0.22 -4.51
CA LEU A 38 -0.75 -0.57 -5.47
C LEU A 38 -1.63 0.60 -5.87
N LYS A 39 -1.96 1.51 -4.95
CA LYS A 39 -2.69 2.75 -5.29
C LYS A 39 -1.88 3.65 -6.23
N ALA A 40 -0.57 3.70 -6.05
CA ALA A 40 0.32 4.52 -6.86
C ALA A 40 0.58 3.94 -8.26
N ASN A 41 0.75 2.62 -8.38
CA ASN A 41 1.15 1.97 -9.64
C ASN A 41 0.00 1.26 -10.38
N GLU A 42 -1.19 1.17 -9.77
CA GLU A 42 -2.36 0.39 -10.18
C GLU A 42 -2.14 -1.14 -10.22
N VAL A 43 -1.01 -1.58 -10.76
CA VAL A 43 -0.54 -2.97 -10.85
C VAL A 43 0.93 -3.01 -10.43
N ILE A 44 1.32 -4.02 -9.65
CA ILE A 44 2.72 -4.25 -9.27
C ILE A 44 3.05 -5.73 -9.38
N THR A 45 4.25 -6.07 -9.87
CA THR A 45 4.68 -7.47 -9.88
C THR A 45 5.01 -7.93 -8.46
N GLU A 46 4.88 -9.22 -8.20
CA GLU A 46 5.21 -9.78 -6.88
C GLU A 46 6.68 -9.55 -6.50
N ALA A 47 7.58 -9.62 -7.48
CA ALA A 47 9.00 -9.39 -7.28
C ALA A 47 9.29 -7.93 -6.86
N ASP A 48 8.72 -6.96 -7.58
CA ASP A 48 8.91 -5.53 -7.27
C ASP A 48 8.29 -5.18 -5.92
N LEU A 49 7.10 -5.72 -5.66
CA LEU A 49 6.41 -5.56 -4.39
C LEU A 49 7.26 -6.11 -3.23
N MET A 50 7.77 -7.34 -3.34
CA MET A 50 8.62 -7.94 -2.33
C MET A 50 9.89 -7.08 -2.12
N HIS A 51 10.52 -6.62 -3.20
CA HIS A 51 11.71 -5.78 -3.15
C HIS A 51 11.48 -4.47 -2.38
N GLU A 52 10.33 -3.84 -2.57
CA GLU A 52 9.97 -2.58 -1.90
C GLU A 52 9.53 -2.78 -0.45
N THR A 53 8.96 -3.94 -0.11
CA THR A 53 8.22 -4.14 1.14
C THR A 53 8.87 -5.08 2.16
N TRP A 54 9.85 -5.90 1.78
CA TRP A 54 10.45 -6.92 2.68
C TRP A 54 11.02 -6.33 3.98
N LYS A 55 11.57 -5.11 3.93
CA LYS A 55 12.14 -4.41 5.10
C LYS A 55 11.12 -4.05 6.18
N TYR A 56 9.82 -4.12 5.86
CA TYR A 56 8.73 -3.88 6.80
C TYR A 56 8.16 -5.17 7.39
N LEU A 57 8.59 -6.33 6.90
CA LEU A 57 8.19 -7.64 7.44
C LEU A 57 8.98 -7.93 8.72
N LYS A 58 8.28 -8.39 9.76
CA LYS A 58 8.92 -8.97 10.95
C LYS A 58 9.27 -10.43 10.73
N ARG A 59 8.51 -11.13 9.89
CA ARG A 59 8.69 -12.55 9.53
C ARG A 59 8.37 -12.76 8.05
N PRO A 60 9.06 -13.69 7.35
CA PRO A 60 8.77 -13.97 5.95
C PRO A 60 7.31 -14.34 5.67
N SER A 61 6.65 -15.06 6.61
CA SER A 61 5.25 -15.49 6.44
C SER A 61 4.24 -14.35 6.41
N GLU A 62 4.58 -13.17 6.94
CA GLU A 62 3.67 -12.01 6.95
C GLU A 62 3.33 -11.53 5.54
N PHE A 63 4.21 -11.76 4.57
CA PHE A 63 3.95 -11.44 3.16
C PHE A 63 2.78 -12.27 2.61
N ASP A 64 2.86 -13.59 2.76
CA ASP A 64 1.84 -14.52 2.29
C ASP A 64 0.52 -14.34 3.05
N GLU A 65 0.59 -14.20 4.37
CA GLU A 65 -0.57 -13.97 5.23
C GLU A 65 -1.35 -12.71 4.82
N ALA A 66 -0.64 -11.62 4.55
CA ALA A 66 -1.23 -10.37 4.12
C ALA A 66 -1.83 -10.44 2.71
N ILE A 67 -1.14 -11.06 1.75
CA ILE A 67 -1.67 -11.27 0.39
C ILE A 67 -2.94 -12.11 0.45
N GLN A 68 -2.93 -13.22 1.19
CA GLN A 68 -4.09 -14.08 1.37
C GLN A 68 -5.26 -13.32 1.99
N MET A 69 -4.99 -12.52 3.02
CA MET A 69 -6.00 -11.66 3.63
C MET A 69 -6.61 -10.70 2.59
N LEU A 70 -5.79 -9.96 1.85
CA LEU A 70 -6.25 -8.95 0.87
C LEU A 70 -6.97 -9.55 -0.34
N LEU A 71 -6.57 -10.75 -0.78
CA LEU A 71 -7.27 -11.51 -1.83
C LEU A 71 -8.63 -12.01 -1.32
N ARG A 72 -8.69 -12.54 -0.10
CA ARG A 72 -9.95 -13.02 0.52
C ARG A 72 -10.95 -11.90 0.72
N THR A 73 -10.50 -10.71 1.10
CA THR A 73 -11.36 -9.52 1.24
C THR A 73 -11.74 -8.87 -0.08
N ARG A 74 -11.21 -9.38 -1.21
CA ARG A 74 -11.37 -8.78 -2.55
C ARG A 74 -10.94 -7.31 -2.58
N THR A 75 -9.92 -6.97 -1.80
CA THR A 75 -9.26 -5.66 -1.90
C THR A 75 -8.35 -5.61 -3.12
N ILE A 76 -7.71 -6.75 -3.41
CA ILE A 76 -6.83 -6.92 -4.56
C ILE A 76 -7.22 -8.17 -5.34
N LYS A 77 -6.74 -8.26 -6.58
CA LYS A 77 -6.79 -9.47 -7.40
C LYS A 77 -5.39 -9.84 -7.87
N PHE A 78 -5.20 -11.13 -8.06
CA PHE A 78 -4.04 -11.68 -8.72
C PHE A 78 -4.20 -11.56 -10.24
N THR A 79 -3.12 -11.17 -10.92
CA THR A 79 -3.03 -11.06 -12.37
C THR A 79 -1.65 -11.50 -12.84
N THR A 80 -1.43 -11.51 -14.15
CA THR A 80 -0.11 -11.70 -14.74
C THR A 80 0.24 -10.53 -15.65
N VAL A 81 1.49 -10.07 -15.57
CA VAL A 81 2.06 -9.03 -16.44
C VAL A 81 3.31 -9.61 -17.07
N GLU A 82 3.34 -9.70 -18.41
CA GLU A 82 4.47 -10.29 -19.15
C GLU A 82 4.86 -11.70 -18.65
N GLY A 83 3.86 -12.50 -18.25
CA GLY A 83 4.07 -13.84 -17.69
C GLY A 83 4.54 -13.89 -16.24
N LYS A 84 4.73 -12.74 -15.59
CA LYS A 84 5.11 -12.63 -14.17
C LYS A 84 3.89 -12.47 -13.26
N PRO A 85 3.89 -13.07 -12.06
CA PRO A 85 2.86 -12.84 -11.04
C PRO A 85 2.76 -11.36 -10.66
N ALA A 86 1.55 -10.83 -10.61
CA ALA A 86 1.30 -9.44 -10.26
C ALA A 86 -0.01 -9.27 -9.46
N TYR A 87 -0.09 -8.18 -8.72
CA TYR A 87 -1.26 -7.80 -7.94
C TYR A 87 -1.85 -6.51 -8.48
N GLN A 88 -3.17 -6.41 -8.50
CA GLN A 88 -3.92 -5.22 -8.91
C GLN A 88 -4.97 -4.86 -7.87
N LEU A 89 -5.15 -3.57 -7.61
CA LEU A 89 -6.20 -3.09 -6.71
C LEU A 89 -7.57 -3.21 -7.39
N ILE A 90 -8.56 -3.76 -6.69
CA ILE A 90 -9.94 -3.80 -7.19
C ILE A 90 -10.57 -2.44 -6.87
N ARG A 91 -10.71 -1.57 -7.86
CA ARG A 91 -11.52 -0.35 -7.71
C ARG A 91 -12.97 -0.78 -7.48
N LYS A 92 -13.49 -0.54 -6.28
CA LYS A 92 -14.93 -0.53 -6.06
C LYS A 92 -15.40 0.81 -6.61
N ASP A 93 -16.07 0.80 -7.75
CA ASP A 93 -16.85 1.95 -8.17
C ASP A 93 -17.87 2.23 -7.06
N VAL A 94 -17.70 3.36 -6.37
CA VAL A 94 -18.66 3.95 -5.44
C VAL A 94 -18.99 5.33 -5.99
#